data_AF-A0A2Z6CZA0-F1
#
_entry.id   AF-A0A2Z6CZA0-F1
#
_cell.length_a   1.000
_cell.length_b   1.000
_cell.length_c   1.000
_cell.angle_alpha   90.00
_cell.angle_beta   90.00
_cell.angle_gamma   90.00
#
_symmetry.space_group_name_H-M   'P 1'
#
loop_
_entity.id
_entity.type
_entity.pdbx_description
1 polymer ?
#
loop_
_entity_poly.entity_id
_entity_poly.type
_entity_poly.pdbx_seq_one_letter_code
_entity_poly.pdbx_strand_id
1 'polypeptide(L)'
;MLELAAAAGEIDLKYLDESGFCAWSEQSYSYYFRGQQKRLEQSKRRGRRLSILGFLQSLISFVYGLVIGGVSRKSYIQMMELEAAEAQQTGSIRVIVQDNGPIHRSKEVQQLWSK
;
A
#
# COMPACT_ATOMS: atom_id res chain seq x y z
N MET A 1 19.07 11.33 7.34
CA MET A 1 18.92 11.37 8.81
C MET A 1 18.07 10.21 9.32
N LEU A 2 16.83 10.02 8.86
CA LEU A 2 15.97 8.92 9.35
C LEU A 2 16.56 7.52 9.13
N GLU A 3 17.14 7.24 7.97
CA GLU A 3 17.77 5.95 7.69
C GLU A 3 18.99 5.67 8.58
N LEU A 4 19.74 6.71 8.96
CA LEU A 4 20.87 6.59 9.88
C LEU A 4 20.39 6.30 11.31
N ALA A 5 19.34 6.98 11.77
CA ALA A 5 18.71 6.71 13.07
C ALA A 5 18.12 5.29 13.13
N ALA A 6 17.51 4.84 12.04
CA ALA A 6 17.03 3.46 11.92
C ALA A 6 18.17 2.45 11.93
N ALA A 7 19.27 2.71 11.22
CA ALA A 7 20.46 1.87 11.24
C ALA A 7 21.15 1.83 12.62
N ALA A 8 21.05 2.91 13.39
CA ALA A 8 21.50 2.99 14.77
C ALA A 8 20.54 2.30 15.77
N GLY A 9 19.36 1.86 15.32
CA GLY A 9 18.33 1.23 16.16
C GLY A 9 17.56 2.22 17.05
N GLU A 10 17.66 3.52 16.78
CA GLU A 10 16.97 4.57 17.55
C GLU A 10 15.47 4.64 17.19
N ILE A 11 15.13 4.27 15.95
CA ILE A 11 13.75 4.28 15.44
C ILE A 11 13.45 3.06 14.59
N ASP A 12 12.18 2.66 14.58
CA ASP A 12 11.60 1.79 13.57
C ASP A 12 11.15 2.65 12.37
N LEU A 13 11.92 2.64 11.29
CA LEU A 13 11.56 3.33 10.05
C LEU A 13 10.78 2.40 9.11
N LYS A 14 9.48 2.67 8.94
CA LYS A 14 8.63 1.95 7.99
C LYS A 14 8.20 2.86 6.82
N TYR A 15 7.99 2.27 5.66
CA TYR A 15 7.49 2.93 4.46
C TYR A 15 6.12 2.38 4.11
N LEU A 16 5.13 3.26 4.00
CA LEU A 16 3.76 2.94 3.66
C LEU A 16 3.47 3.28 2.21
N ASP A 17 2.84 2.34 1.50
CA ASP A 17 2.29 2.59 0.17
C ASP A 17 1.08 1.67 -0.13
N GLU A 18 0.28 2.09 -1.11
CA GLU A 18 -0.84 1.33 -1.66
C GLU A 18 -0.56 0.86 -3.09
N SER A 19 -0.87 -0.41 -3.38
CA SER A 19 -0.86 -0.90 -4.76
C SER A 19 -2.13 -1.65 -5.11
N GLY A 20 -2.57 -1.52 -6.36
CA GLY A 20 -3.79 -2.12 -6.88
C GLY A 20 -3.49 -3.13 -7.98
N PHE A 21 -3.78 -4.40 -7.73
CA PHE A 21 -3.70 -5.49 -8.69
C PHE A 21 -5.08 -5.72 -9.30
N CYS A 22 -5.19 -5.60 -10.61
CA CYS A 22 -6.41 -6.01 -11.31
C CYS A 22 -6.17 -7.35 -12.00
N ALA A 23 -7.22 -8.17 -12.09
CA ALA A 23 -7.16 -9.45 -12.80
C ALA A 23 -7.00 -9.28 -14.33
N TRP A 24 -6.91 -8.06 -14.82
CA TRP A 24 -6.64 -7.78 -16.22
C TRP A 24 -5.14 -7.94 -16.47
N SER A 25 -4.78 -9.04 -17.13
CA SER A 25 -3.44 -9.27 -17.66
C SER A 25 -3.25 -8.45 -18.93
N GLU A 26 -2.11 -7.78 -19.07
CA GLU A 26 -1.63 -7.37 -20.39
C GLU A 26 -1.35 -8.61 -21.25
N GLN A 27 -1.38 -8.42 -22.57
CA GLN A 27 -1.63 -9.42 -23.62
C GLN A 27 -1.26 -10.87 -23.27
N SER A 28 -2.28 -11.73 -23.21
CA SER A 28 -2.08 -13.18 -23.27
C SER A 28 -1.40 -13.57 -24.58
N TYR A 29 -0.61 -14.66 -24.58
CA TYR A 29 -0.25 -15.34 -25.83
C TYR A 29 -1.53 -15.60 -26.63
N SER A 30 -1.60 -15.06 -27.85
CA SER A 30 -2.76 -15.21 -28.72
C SER A 30 -2.33 -15.55 -30.14
N TYR A 31 -3.11 -16.41 -30.78
CA TYR A 31 -2.92 -16.81 -32.16
C TYR A 31 -3.77 -15.91 -33.07
N TYR A 32 -3.21 -15.53 -34.22
CA TYR A 32 -3.92 -14.80 -35.27
C TYR A 32 -3.50 -15.35 -36.63
N PHE A 33 -4.38 -15.23 -37.63
CA PHE A 33 -4.12 -15.75 -38.97
C PHE A 33 -3.07 -14.92 -39.70
N ARG A 34 -2.23 -15.59 -40.51
CA ARG A 34 -1.25 -14.92 -41.37
C ARG A 34 -1.98 -13.97 -42.33
N GLY A 35 -1.48 -12.73 -42.43
CA GLY A 35 -2.11 -11.66 -43.22
C GLY A 35 -3.17 -10.86 -42.47
N GLN A 36 -3.53 -11.22 -41.24
CA GLN A 36 -4.41 -10.41 -40.40
C GLN A 36 -3.62 -9.62 -39.34
N GLN A 37 -4.08 -8.40 -39.05
CA GLN A 37 -3.54 -7.62 -37.95
C GLN A 37 -4.04 -8.18 -36.61
N LYS A 38 -3.12 -8.36 -35.66
CA LYS A 38 -3.45 -8.78 -34.29
C LYS A 38 -4.40 -7.76 -33.65
N ARG A 39 -5.57 -8.22 -33.21
CA ARG A 39 -6.54 -7.41 -32.45
C ARG A 39 -6.37 -7.67 -30.96
N LEU A 40 -6.29 -6.60 -30.17
CA LEU A 40 -6.30 -6.66 -28.71
C LEU A 40 -7.60 -6.05 -28.23
N GLU A 41 -8.53 -6.88 -27.75
CA GLU A 41 -9.79 -6.39 -27.22
C GLU A 41 -9.61 -5.95 -25.77
N GLN A 42 -9.92 -4.69 -25.48
CA GLN A 42 -9.99 -4.18 -24.12
C GLN A 42 -11.40 -4.42 -23.55
N SER A 43 -11.49 -5.09 -22.41
CA SER A 43 -12.77 -5.25 -21.72
C SER A 43 -13.28 -3.90 -21.21
N LYS A 44 -14.60 -3.67 -21.29
CA LYS A 44 -15.25 -2.44 -20.77
C LYS A 44 -15.05 -2.23 -19.27
N ARG A 45 -14.71 -3.29 -18.51
CA ARG A 45 -14.47 -3.25 -17.06
C ARG A 45 -13.16 -3.96 -16.74
N ARG A 46 -12.40 -3.40 -15.81
CA ARG A 46 -11.09 -3.91 -15.34
C ARG A 46 -11.17 -5.09 -14.36
N GLY A 47 -12.35 -5.72 -14.20
CA GLY A 47 -12.59 -6.79 -13.22
C GLY A 47 -12.61 -6.31 -11.76
N ARG A 48 -12.63 -7.25 -10.79
CA ARG A 48 -12.45 -6.94 -9.36
C ARG A 48 -10.95 -6.67 -9.10
N ARG A 49 -10.64 -5.50 -8.55
CA ARG A 49 -9.28 -5.12 -8.13
C ARG A 49 -9.02 -5.67 -6.72
N LEU A 50 -7.86 -6.28 -6.50
CA LEU A 50 -7.30 -6.55 -5.19
C LEU A 50 -6.29 -5.42 -4.89
N SER A 51 -6.48 -4.69 -3.80
CA SER A 51 -5.50 -3.71 -3.34
C SER A 51 -4.75 -4.24 -2.14
N ILE A 52 -3.48 -3.85 -2.03
CA ILE A 52 -2.63 -4.01 -0.86
C ILE A 52 -2.37 -2.63 -0.25
N LEU A 53 -2.38 -2.56 1.08
CA LEU A 53 -1.81 -1.47 1.86
C LEU A 53 -0.66 -2.09 2.66
N GLY A 54 0.58 -1.66 2.41
CA GLY A 54 1.77 -2.32 2.93
C GLY A 54 2.69 -1.38 3.69
N PHE A 55 3.25 -1.85 4.79
CA PHE A 55 4.29 -1.22 5.60
C PHE A 55 5.57 -2.02 5.45
N LEU A 56 6.57 -1.44 4.80
CA LEU A 56 7.88 -2.05 4.61
C LEU A 56 8.87 -1.49 5.64
N GLN A 57 9.48 -2.36 6.44
CA GLN A 57 10.68 -2.04 7.20
C GLN A 57 11.86 -2.73 6.53
N SER A 58 12.80 -1.93 6.02
CA SER A 58 13.91 -2.43 5.20
C SER A 58 14.66 -3.56 5.93
N LEU A 59 14.82 -4.71 5.28
CA LEU A 59 15.50 -5.91 5.76
C LEU A 59 14.92 -6.58 7.03
N ILE A 60 13.79 -6.10 7.56
CA ILE A 60 13.23 -6.57 8.83
C ILE A 60 11.86 -7.19 8.63
N SER A 61 10.90 -6.45 8.07
CA SER A 61 9.52 -6.91 8.00
C SER A 61 8.72 -6.26 6.88
N PHE A 62 7.65 -6.93 6.46
CA PHE A 62 6.63 -6.37 5.59
C PHE A 62 5.25 -6.75 6.13
N VAL A 63 4.54 -5.78 6.68
CA VAL A 63 3.17 -5.94 7.22
C VAL A 63 2.20 -5.42 6.18
N TYR A 64 1.13 -6.16 5.87
CA TYR A 64 0.20 -5.75 4.83
C TYR A 64 -1.24 -6.14 5.10
N GLY A 65 -2.16 -5.34 4.57
CA GLY A 65 -3.59 -5.63 4.51
C GLY A 65 -4.04 -5.79 3.05
N LEU A 66 -4.96 -6.73 2.81
CA LEU A 66 -5.57 -6.95 1.50
C LEU A 66 -7.03 -6.51 1.49
N VAL A 67 -7.43 -5.77 0.45
CA VAL A 67 -8.80 -5.26 0.30
C VAL A 67 -9.28 -5.52 -1.13
N ILE A 68 -10.51 -6.01 -1.29
CA ILE A 68 -11.14 -6.07 -2.60
C ILE A 68 -11.74 -4.69 -2.91
N GLY A 69 -11.29 -4.06 -4.00
CA GLY A 69 -11.62 -2.68 -4.36
C GLY A 69 -10.48 -1.72 -4.04
N GLY A 70 -10.82 -0.46 -3.75
CA GLY A 70 -9.84 0.55 -3.31
C GLY A 70 -9.63 0.49 -1.80
N VAL A 71 -8.45 0.92 -1.34
CA VAL A 71 -8.18 1.14 0.09
C VAL A 71 -9.07 2.29 0.56
N SER A 72 -9.79 2.08 1.65
CA SER A 72 -10.65 3.08 2.27
C SER A 72 -9.94 3.78 3.41
N ARG A 73 -10.44 4.96 3.80
CA ARG A 73 -9.99 5.67 5.01
C ARG A 73 -10.07 4.81 6.27
N LYS A 74 -11.15 4.04 6.44
CA LYS A 74 -11.35 3.14 7.58
C LYS A 74 -10.29 2.04 7.66
N SER A 75 -10.02 1.38 6.52
CA SER A 75 -8.97 0.34 6.46
C SER A 75 -7.57 0.91 6.69
N TYR A 76 -7.30 2.13 6.22
CA TYR A 76 -6.04 2.82 6.50
C TYR A 76 -5.88 3.13 8.00
N ILE A 77 -6.89 3.73 8.64
CA ILE A 77 -6.87 4.04 10.08
C ILE A 77 -6.68 2.77 10.90
N GLN A 78 -7.42 1.70 10.59
CA GLN A 78 -7.30 0.42 11.28
C GLN A 78 -5.86 -0.13 11.23
N MET A 79 -5.20 -0.07 10.08
CA MET A 79 -3.82 -0.54 9.95
C MET A 79 -2.84 0.35 10.72
N MET A 80 -3.04 1.68 10.70
CA MET A 80 -2.22 2.61 11.50
C MET A 80 -2.38 2.40 13.00
N GLU A 81 -3.59 2.08 13.48
CA GLU A 81 -3.85 1.76 14.90
C GLU A 81 -3.14 0.46 15.32
N LEU A 82 -3.11 -0.55 14.45
CA LEU A 82 -2.35 -1.78 14.70
C LEU A 82 -0.85 -1.52 14.82
N GLU A 83 -0.29 -0.71 13.92
CA GLU A 83 1.10 -0.29 13.96
C GLU A 83 1.43 0.53 15.23
N ALA A 84 0.53 1.41 15.65
CA ALA A 84 0.68 2.19 16.87
C ALA A 84 0.63 1.30 18.13
N ALA A 85 -0.29 0.33 18.17
CA ALA A 85 -0.40 -0.61 19.28
C ALA A 85 0.84 -1.50 19.41
N GLU A 86 1.39 -1.98 18.30
CA GLU A 86 2.64 -2.76 18.30
C GLU A 86 3.84 -1.90 18.75
N ALA A 87 3.96 -0.67 18.26
CA ALA A 87 5.00 0.27 18.70
C ALA A 87 4.91 0.56 20.20
N GLN A 88 3.69 0.69 20.73
CA GLN A 88 3.47 0.89 22.18
C GLN A 88 3.89 -0.33 23.00
N GLN A 89 3.64 -1.55 22.52
CA GLN A 89 4.05 -2.78 23.20
C GLN A 89 5.57 -2.97 23.22
N THR A 90 6.23 -2.60 22.12
CA THR A 90 7.69 -2.74 21.96
C THR A 90 8.46 -1.56 22.59
N GLY A 91 7.80 -0.45 22.88
CA GLY A 91 8.42 0.76 23.41
C GLY A 91 9.34 1.47 22.42
N SER A 92 9.25 1.13 21.13
CA SER A 92 10.12 1.65 20.08
C SER A 92 9.50 2.86 19.40
N ILE A 93 10.29 3.90 19.14
CA ILE A 93 9.82 5.06 18.38
C ILE A 93 9.63 4.63 16.92
N ARG A 94 8.38 4.65 16.44
CA ARG A 94 8.06 4.28 15.06
C ARG A 94 7.81 5.51 14.19
N VAL A 95 8.52 5.57 13.07
CA VAL A 95 8.37 6.61 12.05
C VAL A 95 7.87 5.95 10.77
N ILE A 96 6.69 6.37 10.31
CA ILE A 96 6.08 5.86 9.08
C ILE A 96 6.17 6.94 8.01
N VAL A 97 6.92 6.67 6.94
CA VAL A 97 7.00 7.50 5.75
C VAL A 97 5.86 7.14 4.82
N GLN A 98 5.09 8.13 4.38
CA GLN A 98 3.96 7.95 3.46
C GLN A 98 3.86 9.14 2.50
N ASP A 99 3.08 8.97 1.43
CA ASP A 99 2.83 10.04 0.46
C ASP A 99 1.78 11.06 0.98
N ASN A 100 1.44 12.04 0.13
CA ASN A 100 0.42 13.06 0.42
C ASN A 100 -0.94 12.74 -0.20
N GLY A 101 -1.24 11.46 -0.41
CA GLY A 101 -2.50 10.98 -0.97
C GLY A 101 -3.72 11.48 -0.18
N PRO A 102 -4.90 11.60 -0.82
CA PRO A 102 -6.09 12.16 -0.19
C PRO A 102 -6.56 11.43 1.09
N ILE A 103 -6.28 10.13 1.20
CA ILE A 103 -6.64 9.31 2.37
C ILE A 103 -5.82 9.74 3.59
N HIS A 104 -4.50 9.89 3.43
CA HIS A 104 -3.54 10.30 4.47
C HIS A 104 -3.74 11.75 4.93
N ARG A 105 -4.45 12.57 4.16
CA ARG A 105 -4.75 13.97 4.50
C ARG A 105 -6.21 14.23 4.83
N SER A 106 -7.01 13.18 5.01
CA SER A 106 -8.41 13.35 5.36
C SER A 106 -8.59 13.96 6.76
N LYS A 107 -9.71 14.65 7.00
CA LYS A 107 -9.98 15.30 8.29
C LYS A 107 -9.99 14.33 9.46
N GLU A 108 -10.59 13.15 9.25
CA GLU A 108 -10.64 12.05 10.23
C GLU A 108 -9.24 11.63 10.66
N VAL A 109 -8.35 11.46 9.67
CA VAL A 109 -6.94 11.13 9.87
C VAL A 109 -6.19 12.24 10.61
N GLN A 110 -6.34 13.50 10.20
CA GLN A 110 -5.68 14.63 10.86
C GLN A 110 -6.15 14.83 12.32
N GLN A 111 -7.39 14.45 12.63
CA GLN A 111 -7.92 14.52 14.00
C GLN A 111 -7.31 13.45 14.91
N LEU A 112 -6.98 12.27 14.38
CA LEU A 112 -6.35 11.18 15.14
C LEU A 112 -4.89 11.48 15.47
N TRP A 113 -4.19 12.17 14.58
CA TRP A 113 -2.78 12.53 14.73
C TRP A 113 -2.61 14.04 14.75
N SER A 114 -3.20 14.68 15.77
CA SER A 114 -3.02 16.11 16.00
C SER A 114 -1.55 16.42 16.31
N LYS A 115 -1.03 17.47 15.69
CA LYS A 115 0.33 17.99 15.92
C LYS A 115 0.60 18.34 17.37
#